data_AF-A0A9E2VBH1-F1
#
_entry.id   AF-A0A9E2VBH1-F1
#
_cell.length_a   1.000
_cell.length_b   1.000
_cell.length_c   1.000
_cell.angle_alpha   90.00
_cell.angle_beta   90.00
_cell.angle_gamma   90.00
#
_symmetry.space_group_name_H-M   'P 1'
#
loop_
_entity.id
_entity.type
_entity.pdbx_description
1 polymer ?
#
loop_
_entity_poly.entity_id
_entity_poly.type
_entity_poly.pdbx_seq_one_letter_code
_entity_poly.pdbx_strand_id
1 'polypeptide(L)'
;MPKINKKITRPYYHNFILKKSGLVAIAISARCKSRKQLKGNIDEDLRIEINGLQCREIEHSKYIQLFNTPSAFNGSKLRGLKKTVIFLTVLTKGQHSVGLIPKTSAFVENIEIRNLIAEQQPRLNIEEQAEDGDRRPWYTFVLTGLPLNKLSAVFTVQKRFWDSDDIKIIVNEKVKKNARGGKYKFWYIIGGIFGWLIFRKKGEIRRVEIDFRESLDNGIHYIEIYADRKPILHNISFDLSYYETKAEKRATNIIRTHSKFIKSAAKEFNVNPIIVGAVIYQEQSTNVNFIDALTDYIGGILNLNTSIGIGQIRVKTAEALEKEYAQLSIAVQKNIFIDLTPIRVERLKDPLINIRYVAAKLHFSQKRWADAGYNILNKPEILGTLYNIEDINNPIKPHDKPKANKFGVGVKSNYNKIKKLLGL
;
A
#
# COMPACT_ATOMS: atom_id res chain seq x y z
N MET A 1 -10.34 -20.90 -13.72
CA MET A 1 -11.22 -19.72 -13.91
C MET A 1 -10.99 -19.13 -15.29
N PRO A 2 -11.99 -18.46 -15.90
CA PRO A 2 -11.91 -18.03 -17.30
C PRO A 2 -10.86 -16.93 -17.48
N LYS A 3 -9.93 -17.15 -18.42
CA LYS A 3 -8.99 -16.12 -18.87
C LYS A 3 -9.79 -15.01 -19.57
N ILE A 4 -9.48 -13.75 -19.27
CA ILE A 4 -10.12 -12.60 -19.94
C ILE A 4 -9.64 -12.49 -21.39
N ASN A 5 -8.34 -12.69 -21.62
CA ASN A 5 -7.69 -12.64 -22.95
C ASN A 5 -8.21 -11.52 -23.85
N LYS A 6 -8.21 -10.28 -23.34
CA LYS A 6 -8.86 -9.14 -24.01
C LYS A 6 -7.89 -7.97 -24.16
N LYS A 7 -7.91 -7.35 -25.34
CA LYS A 7 -7.32 -6.03 -25.52
C LYS A 7 -8.29 -4.96 -24.99
N ILE A 8 -7.84 -4.17 -24.03
CA ILE A 8 -8.59 -3.11 -23.37
C ILE A 8 -8.06 -1.77 -23.87
N THR A 9 -8.92 -0.97 -24.50
CA THR A 9 -8.62 0.37 -25.07
C THR A 9 -9.34 1.51 -24.35
N ARG A 10 -10.27 1.17 -23.45
CA ARG A 10 -11.04 2.09 -22.61
C ARG A 10 -11.09 1.52 -21.19
N PRO A 11 -11.34 2.34 -20.16
CA PRO A 11 -11.53 1.85 -18.79
C PRO A 11 -12.48 0.64 -18.74
N TYR A 12 -12.05 -0.42 -18.07
CA TYR A 12 -12.84 -1.63 -17.87
C TYR A 12 -12.86 -1.96 -16.38
N TYR A 13 -14.04 -2.29 -15.86
CA TYR A 13 -14.24 -2.61 -14.45
C TYR A 13 -14.71 -4.04 -14.31
N HIS A 14 -13.89 -4.88 -13.67
CA HIS A 14 -14.26 -6.24 -13.33
C HIS A 14 -14.86 -6.28 -11.93
N ASN A 15 -16.18 -6.47 -11.85
CA ASN A 15 -16.90 -6.56 -10.59
C ASN A 15 -16.88 -7.99 -10.05
N PHE A 16 -16.75 -8.13 -8.73
CA PHE A 16 -16.82 -9.41 -8.04
C PHE A 16 -17.48 -9.26 -6.68
N ILE A 17 -17.97 -10.37 -6.13
CA ILE A 17 -18.66 -10.40 -4.84
C ILE A 17 -17.92 -11.32 -3.89
N LEU A 18 -17.62 -10.83 -2.69
CA LEU A 18 -17.08 -11.62 -1.60
C LEU A 18 -18.20 -12.06 -0.66
N LYS A 19 -18.27 -13.38 -0.41
CA LYS A 19 -19.26 -13.97 0.49
C LYS A 19 -18.94 -13.71 1.97
N LYS A 20 -17.67 -13.50 2.30
CA LYS A 20 -17.15 -13.22 3.64
C LYS A 20 -16.05 -12.15 3.54
N SER A 21 -15.93 -11.31 4.56
CA SER A 21 -14.78 -10.42 4.73
C SER A 21 -13.52 -11.27 4.93
N GLY A 22 -12.38 -10.83 4.43
CA GLY A 22 -11.19 -11.67 4.43
C GLY A 22 -9.96 -11.03 3.82
N LEU A 23 -8.80 -11.62 4.07
CA LEU A 23 -7.61 -11.39 3.28
C LEU A 23 -7.82 -11.99 1.88
N VAL A 24 -7.53 -11.21 0.84
CA VAL A 24 -7.76 -11.58 -0.56
C VAL A 24 -6.48 -11.34 -1.35
N ALA A 25 -6.15 -12.27 -2.24
CA ALA A 25 -5.19 -12.08 -3.31
C ALA A 25 -5.94 -11.79 -4.63
N ILE A 26 -5.67 -10.63 -5.23
CA ILE A 26 -6.20 -10.26 -6.55
C ILE A 26 -5.03 -10.22 -7.53
N ALA A 27 -4.92 -11.22 -8.39
CA ALA A 27 -3.86 -11.35 -9.38
C ALA A 27 -4.34 -10.88 -10.76
N ILE A 28 -3.62 -9.94 -11.37
CA ILE A 28 -3.88 -9.43 -12.71
C ILE A 28 -2.64 -9.71 -13.55
N SER A 29 -2.81 -10.44 -14.65
CA SER A 29 -1.75 -10.67 -15.63
C SER A 29 -2.05 -9.91 -16.92
N ALA A 30 -1.09 -9.12 -17.38
CA ALA A 30 -1.24 -8.33 -18.60
C ALA A 30 0.09 -8.11 -19.32
N ARG A 31 -0.03 -7.62 -20.56
CA ARG A 31 1.05 -7.24 -21.45
C ARG A 31 0.81 -5.84 -21.97
N CYS A 32 1.89 -5.10 -22.10
CA CYS A 32 1.90 -3.77 -22.70
C CYS A 32 3.10 -3.66 -23.63
N LYS A 33 2.88 -3.21 -24.86
CA LYS A 33 3.92 -3.02 -25.86
C LYS A 33 4.60 -1.67 -25.70
N SER A 34 5.89 -1.65 -26.00
CA SER A 34 6.64 -0.40 -26.11
C SER A 34 6.29 0.34 -27.40
N ARG A 35 6.52 1.65 -27.41
CA ARG A 35 6.40 2.54 -28.58
C ARG A 35 7.17 2.01 -29.80
N LYS A 36 8.35 1.39 -29.56
CA LYS A 36 9.16 0.73 -30.59
C LYS A 36 8.42 -0.44 -31.26
N GLN A 37 7.76 -1.29 -30.47
CA GLN A 37 6.98 -2.41 -30.99
C GLN A 37 5.69 -1.98 -31.68
N LEU A 38 5.15 -0.82 -31.28
CA LEU A 38 3.95 -0.23 -31.88
C LEU A 38 4.24 0.60 -33.13
N LYS A 39 5.53 0.85 -33.44
CA LYS A 39 5.94 1.82 -34.48
C LYS A 39 5.26 3.19 -34.29
N GLY A 40 5.13 3.63 -33.04
CA GLY A 40 4.45 4.86 -32.67
C GLY A 40 5.25 5.69 -31.66
N ASN A 41 4.66 6.80 -31.21
CA ASN A 41 5.31 7.75 -30.29
C ASN A 41 4.97 7.52 -28.81
N ILE A 42 4.03 6.64 -28.51
CA ILE A 42 3.50 6.41 -27.17
C ILE A 42 3.52 4.90 -26.87
N ASP A 43 3.85 4.54 -25.63
CA ASP A 43 3.77 3.17 -25.14
C ASP A 43 2.30 2.77 -24.85
N GLU A 44 2.02 1.47 -24.84
CA GLU A 44 0.85 0.94 -24.14
C GLU A 44 1.15 0.95 -22.64
N ASP A 45 0.26 1.46 -21.79
CA ASP A 45 0.37 1.30 -20.33
C ASP A 45 -0.99 0.92 -19.72
N LEU A 46 -0.98 0.29 -18.55
CA LEU A 46 -2.18 -0.06 -17.80
C LEU A 46 -2.00 0.24 -16.32
N ARG A 47 -2.93 1.01 -15.76
CA ARG A 47 -3.09 1.21 -14.33
C ARG A 47 -4.17 0.27 -13.79
N ILE A 48 -3.92 -0.27 -12.60
CA ILE A 48 -4.89 -1.07 -11.85
C ILE A 48 -5.39 -0.26 -10.66
N GLU A 49 -6.69 -0.33 -10.39
CA GLU A 49 -7.34 0.25 -9.22
C GLU A 49 -8.19 -0.80 -8.51
N ILE A 50 -8.07 -0.92 -7.19
CA ILE A 50 -8.94 -1.79 -6.37
C ILE A 50 -9.94 -0.89 -5.66
N ASN A 51 -11.23 -1.02 -5.98
CA ASN A 51 -12.28 -0.10 -5.50
C ASN A 51 -11.89 1.38 -5.66
N GLY A 52 -11.29 1.76 -6.79
CA GLY A 52 -10.83 3.13 -7.04
C GLY A 52 -9.56 3.56 -6.31
N LEU A 53 -8.93 2.68 -5.51
CA LEU A 53 -7.61 2.96 -4.92
C LEU A 53 -6.55 3.07 -6.01
N GLN A 54 -6.07 4.29 -6.22
CA GLN A 54 -4.96 4.59 -7.12
C GLN A 54 -3.65 4.42 -6.36
N CYS A 55 -2.93 3.34 -6.65
CA CYS A 55 -1.57 3.14 -6.18
C CYS A 55 -0.61 4.21 -6.76
N ARG A 56 0.29 4.74 -5.93
CA ARG A 56 1.16 5.89 -6.23
C ARG A 56 2.61 5.57 -5.90
N GLU A 57 3.53 6.44 -6.29
CA GLU A 57 4.92 6.38 -5.83
C GLU A 57 5.01 6.49 -4.30
N ILE A 58 6.03 5.86 -3.71
CA ILE A 58 6.18 5.82 -2.24
C ILE A 58 6.67 7.17 -1.73
N GLU A 59 7.68 7.73 -2.39
CA GLU A 59 8.08 9.11 -2.18
C GLU A 59 7.43 9.99 -3.23
N HIS A 60 6.69 11.00 -2.77
CA HIS A 60 6.04 11.94 -3.66
C HIS A 60 7.03 12.57 -4.63
N SER A 61 6.80 12.36 -5.91
CA SER A 61 7.44 13.14 -6.94
C SER A 61 6.66 14.45 -7.15
N LYS A 62 7.24 15.40 -7.88
CA LYS A 62 6.56 16.66 -8.24
C LYS A 62 5.24 16.42 -9.00
N TYR A 63 5.11 15.28 -9.68
CA TYR A 63 3.94 14.93 -10.50
C TYR A 63 3.50 13.50 -10.21
N ILE A 64 2.26 13.31 -9.74
CA ILE A 64 1.74 11.99 -9.36
C ILE A 64 1.96 10.98 -10.50
N GLN A 65 2.69 9.90 -10.21
CA GLN A 65 2.96 8.84 -11.16
C GLN A 65 1.85 7.79 -11.01
N LEU A 66 1.00 7.64 -12.04
CA LEU A 66 -0.10 6.66 -12.01
C LEU A 66 0.13 5.47 -12.96
N PHE A 67 0.99 5.63 -13.97
CA PHE A 67 1.34 4.59 -14.95
C PHE A 67 2.80 4.12 -14.84
N ASN A 68 3.58 4.78 -13.98
CA ASN A 68 4.99 4.49 -13.75
C ASN A 68 5.26 3.92 -12.35
N THR A 69 4.23 3.36 -11.71
CA THR A 69 4.34 2.71 -10.41
C THR A 69 4.61 1.22 -10.54
N PRO A 70 5.15 0.58 -9.49
CA PRO A 70 5.32 -0.87 -9.47
C PRO A 70 4.01 -1.65 -9.74
N SER A 71 2.86 -1.15 -9.31
CA SER A 71 1.57 -1.82 -9.54
C SER A 71 1.01 -1.63 -10.96
N ALA A 72 1.60 -0.76 -11.78
CA ALA A 72 1.18 -0.54 -13.17
C ALA A 72 1.92 -1.48 -14.15
N PHE A 73 1.37 -1.62 -15.34
CA PHE A 73 2.04 -2.22 -16.48
C PHE A 73 2.53 -1.11 -17.39
N ASN A 74 3.84 -1.02 -17.59
CA ASN A 74 4.45 0.02 -18.40
C ASN A 74 5.07 -0.60 -19.65
N GLY A 75 4.62 -0.18 -20.83
CA GLY A 75 5.03 -0.78 -22.10
C GLY A 75 6.51 -0.63 -22.40
N SER A 76 7.14 0.48 -21.99
CA SER A 76 8.58 0.70 -22.16
C SER A 76 9.42 -0.30 -21.34
N LYS A 77 8.93 -0.67 -20.14
CA LYS A 77 9.56 -1.65 -19.24
C LYS A 77 9.24 -3.10 -19.63
N LEU A 78 8.01 -3.38 -20.05
CA LEU A 78 7.55 -4.76 -20.32
C LEU A 78 7.89 -5.24 -21.72
N ARG A 79 7.90 -4.34 -22.71
CA ARG A 79 8.19 -4.67 -24.11
C ARG A 79 7.37 -5.87 -24.62
N GLY A 80 6.08 -5.90 -24.30
CA GLY A 80 5.15 -6.95 -24.71
C GLY A 80 5.20 -8.26 -23.90
N LEU A 81 6.14 -8.38 -22.95
CA LEU A 81 6.25 -9.55 -22.09
C LEU A 81 5.26 -9.46 -20.93
N LYS A 82 4.86 -10.63 -20.42
CA LYS A 82 3.90 -10.80 -19.34
C LYS A 82 4.49 -10.32 -18.03
N LYS A 83 3.66 -9.55 -17.32
CA LYS A 83 3.81 -9.26 -15.91
C LYS A 83 2.55 -9.72 -15.19
N THR A 84 2.69 -10.09 -13.92
CA THR A 84 1.57 -10.33 -13.02
C THR A 84 1.68 -9.42 -11.80
N VAL A 85 0.62 -8.68 -11.50
CA VAL A 85 0.50 -7.85 -10.29
C VAL A 85 -0.48 -8.54 -9.35
N ILE A 86 -0.09 -8.77 -8.11
CA ILE A 86 -0.90 -9.42 -7.09
C ILE A 86 -1.11 -8.45 -5.93
N PHE A 87 -2.36 -8.03 -5.72
CA PHE A 87 -2.73 -7.25 -4.55
C PHE A 87 -3.05 -8.20 -3.40
N LEU A 88 -2.42 -7.99 -2.25
CA LEU A 88 -2.79 -8.58 -0.98
C LEU A 88 -3.47 -7.49 -0.15
N THR A 89 -4.75 -7.68 0.12
CA THR A 89 -5.58 -6.69 0.81
C THR A 89 -6.70 -7.38 1.59
N VAL A 90 -7.18 -6.72 2.64
CA VAL A 90 -8.36 -7.16 3.37
C VAL A 90 -9.59 -6.46 2.83
N LEU A 91 -10.54 -7.21 2.29
CA LEU A 91 -11.80 -6.69 1.75
C LEU A 91 -12.97 -7.12 2.62
N THR A 92 -14.03 -6.32 2.58
CA THR A 92 -15.28 -6.60 3.30
C THR A 92 -16.12 -7.64 2.54
N LYS A 93 -17.12 -8.22 3.19
CA LYS A 93 -18.20 -8.92 2.47
C LYS A 93 -18.90 -7.90 1.55
N GLY A 94 -19.29 -8.32 0.35
CA GLY A 94 -20.06 -7.48 -0.58
C GLY A 94 -19.42 -7.32 -1.95
N GLN A 95 -19.84 -6.28 -2.67
CA GLN A 95 -19.43 -6.00 -4.05
C GLN A 95 -18.14 -5.18 -4.08
N HIS A 96 -17.22 -5.58 -4.96
CA HIS A 96 -15.95 -4.93 -5.19
C HIS A 96 -15.65 -4.84 -6.69
N SER A 97 -14.66 -4.03 -7.05
CA SER A 97 -14.24 -3.85 -8.44
C SER A 97 -12.73 -3.79 -8.60
N VAL A 98 -12.25 -4.35 -9.70
CA VAL A 98 -10.90 -4.13 -10.24
C VAL A 98 -11.04 -3.23 -11.47
N GLY A 99 -10.59 -1.98 -11.35
CA GLY A 99 -10.49 -1.04 -12.44
C GLY A 99 -9.22 -1.25 -13.25
N LEU A 100 -9.37 -1.40 -14.56
CA LEU A 100 -8.31 -1.53 -15.54
C LEU A 100 -8.34 -0.30 -16.45
N ILE A 101 -7.42 0.63 -16.20
CA ILE A 101 -7.41 1.95 -16.83
C ILE A 101 -6.23 2.02 -17.81
N PRO A 102 -6.45 1.83 -19.11
CA PRO A 102 -5.36 1.87 -20.08
C PRO A 102 -4.94 3.30 -20.41
N LYS A 103 -3.65 3.48 -20.68
CA LYS A 103 -3.13 4.59 -21.49
C LYS A 103 -2.87 4.03 -22.88
N THR A 104 -3.63 4.49 -23.87
CA THR A 104 -3.70 3.92 -25.23
C THR A 104 -4.40 2.55 -25.26
N SER A 105 -3.75 1.49 -24.76
CA SER A 105 -4.33 0.15 -24.64
C SER A 105 -3.48 -0.78 -23.79
N ALA A 106 -4.02 -1.96 -23.45
CA ALA A 106 -3.25 -3.07 -22.89
C ALA A 106 -3.92 -4.41 -23.22
N PHE A 107 -3.15 -5.49 -23.25
CA PHE A 107 -3.70 -6.85 -23.39
C PHE A 107 -3.73 -7.52 -22.03
N VAL A 108 -4.94 -7.79 -21.51
CA VAL A 108 -5.16 -8.40 -20.20
C VAL A 108 -5.48 -9.88 -20.40
N GLU A 109 -4.60 -10.72 -19.85
CA GLU A 109 -4.73 -12.18 -19.97
C GLU A 109 -5.69 -12.73 -18.93
N ASN A 110 -5.52 -12.32 -17.67
CA ASN A 110 -6.20 -12.94 -16.54
C ASN A 110 -6.47 -11.95 -15.41
N ILE A 111 -7.61 -12.14 -14.75
CA ILE A 111 -7.91 -11.58 -13.42
C ILE A 111 -8.35 -12.75 -12.56
N GLU A 112 -7.67 -12.96 -11.44
CA GLU A 112 -7.97 -14.03 -10.52
C GLU A 112 -8.13 -13.47 -9.11
N ILE A 113 -9.19 -13.88 -8.43
CA ILE A 113 -9.51 -13.47 -7.06
C ILE A 113 -9.49 -14.72 -6.20
N ARG A 114 -8.59 -14.76 -5.21
CA ARG A 114 -8.46 -15.86 -4.24
C ARG A 114 -8.71 -15.32 -2.85
N ASN A 115 -9.71 -15.86 -2.16
CA ASN A 115 -9.81 -15.67 -0.72
C ASN A 115 -8.69 -16.46 -0.06
N LEU A 116 -7.87 -15.78 0.71
CA LEU A 116 -6.87 -16.44 1.54
C LEU A 116 -7.54 -16.72 2.88
N ILE A 117 -7.39 -17.95 3.38
CA ILE A 117 -7.78 -18.27 4.74
C ILE A 117 -6.99 -17.31 5.65
N ALA A 118 -7.60 -16.91 6.78
CA ALA A 118 -7.04 -15.98 7.76
C ALA A 118 -5.78 -16.54 8.45
N GLU A 119 -4.74 -16.81 7.68
CA GLU A 119 -3.45 -17.26 8.14
C GLU A 119 -2.52 -16.04 8.11
N GLN A 120 -1.77 -15.84 9.19
CA GLN A 120 -0.77 -14.76 9.30
C GLN A 120 0.35 -14.91 8.25
N GLN A 121 0.44 -16.08 7.63
CA GLN A 121 1.46 -16.46 6.68
C GLN A 121 0.89 -16.92 5.34
N PRO A 122 0.16 -16.04 4.60
CA PRO A 122 -0.40 -16.43 3.32
C PRO A 122 0.69 -16.95 2.39
N ARG A 123 0.43 -18.11 1.79
CA ARG A 123 1.28 -18.73 0.78
C ARG A 123 0.58 -18.78 -0.56
N LEU A 124 1.25 -18.32 -1.60
CA LEU A 124 0.78 -18.38 -2.97
C LEU A 124 1.61 -19.40 -3.74
N ASN A 125 0.95 -20.46 -4.20
CA ASN A 125 1.52 -21.40 -5.17
C ASN A 125 1.30 -20.82 -6.57
N ILE A 126 2.41 -20.57 -7.27
CA ILE A 126 2.44 -19.84 -8.55
C ILE A 126 2.84 -20.79 -9.68
N GLU A 127 3.95 -21.53 -9.52
CA GLU A 127 4.47 -22.50 -10.49
C GLU A 127 4.54 -21.93 -11.93
N GLU A 128 5.05 -20.70 -12.08
CA GLU A 128 5.12 -20.01 -13.38
C GLU A 128 6.57 -19.77 -13.79
N GLN A 129 6.88 -20.01 -15.08
CA GLN A 129 8.15 -19.65 -15.69
C GLN A 129 8.07 -18.27 -16.35
N ALA A 130 9.08 -17.44 -16.13
CA ALA A 130 9.22 -16.17 -16.83
C ALA A 130 9.44 -16.40 -18.33
N GLU A 131 8.79 -15.58 -19.16
CA GLU A 131 9.14 -15.48 -20.58
C GLU A 131 10.54 -14.92 -20.76
N ASP A 132 11.22 -15.36 -21.83
CA ASP A 132 12.57 -14.92 -22.14
C ASP A 132 12.61 -13.41 -22.32
N GLY A 133 13.42 -12.73 -21.52
CA GLY A 133 13.56 -11.29 -21.60
C GLY A 133 14.68 -10.79 -20.71
N ASP A 134 15.04 -9.52 -20.90
CA ASP A 134 16.16 -8.87 -20.24
C ASP A 134 15.66 -7.95 -19.12
N ARG A 135 16.09 -8.24 -17.88
CA ARG A 135 15.99 -7.38 -16.68
C ARG A 135 14.68 -6.61 -16.52
N ARG A 136 13.57 -7.34 -16.53
CA ARG A 136 12.23 -6.74 -16.57
C ARG A 136 11.41 -7.07 -15.32
N PRO A 137 10.40 -6.25 -14.98
CA PRO A 137 9.41 -6.64 -13.98
C PRO A 137 8.69 -7.92 -14.43
N TRP A 138 8.55 -8.88 -13.52
CA TRP A 138 7.84 -10.13 -13.78
C TRP A 138 6.66 -10.30 -12.82
N TYR A 139 6.91 -10.25 -11.51
CA TYR A 139 5.86 -10.17 -10.50
C TYR A 139 5.97 -8.86 -9.72
N THR A 140 4.81 -8.32 -9.35
CA THR A 140 4.73 -7.28 -8.32
C THR A 140 3.68 -7.68 -7.31
N PHE A 141 4.05 -7.70 -6.03
CA PHE A 141 3.12 -7.84 -4.93
C PHE A 141 2.86 -6.47 -4.32
N VAL A 142 1.58 -6.13 -4.19
CA VAL A 142 1.12 -4.87 -3.62
C VAL A 142 0.45 -5.20 -2.29
N LEU A 143 1.07 -4.83 -1.18
CA LEU A 143 0.46 -4.94 0.14
C LEU A 143 -0.30 -3.64 0.40
N THR A 144 -1.60 -3.70 0.66
CA THR A 144 -2.40 -2.49 0.96
C THR A 144 -2.99 -2.56 2.36
N GLY A 145 -2.50 -1.68 3.24
CA GLY A 145 -2.87 -1.64 4.65
C GLY A 145 -2.36 -2.85 5.44
N LEU A 146 -1.38 -3.59 4.93
CA LEU A 146 -0.80 -4.77 5.57
C LEU A 146 0.67 -4.51 5.93
N PRO A 147 1.15 -4.98 7.09
CA PRO A 147 2.56 -4.95 7.43
C PRO A 147 3.30 -6.11 6.77
N LEU A 148 4.62 -6.09 6.84
CA LEU A 148 5.48 -7.20 6.41
C LEU A 148 6.68 -7.31 7.34
N ASN A 149 6.83 -8.47 7.97
CA ASN A 149 7.99 -8.86 8.78
C ASN A 149 8.99 -9.68 7.97
N LYS A 150 8.51 -10.66 7.20
CA LYS A 150 9.35 -11.58 6.43
C LYS A 150 8.71 -11.89 5.08
N LEU A 151 9.55 -11.99 4.05
CA LEU A 151 9.19 -12.62 2.78
C LEU A 151 10.03 -13.88 2.59
N SER A 152 9.37 -14.94 2.13
CA SER A 152 10.02 -16.18 1.70
C SER A 152 9.57 -16.53 0.29
N ALA A 153 10.50 -16.89 -0.61
CA ALA A 153 10.18 -17.21 -1.99
C ALA A 153 11.08 -18.31 -2.53
N VAL A 154 10.50 -19.22 -3.31
CA VAL A 154 11.19 -20.38 -3.88
C VAL A 154 11.25 -20.28 -5.39
N PHE A 155 12.46 -20.24 -5.93
CA PHE A 155 12.73 -20.13 -7.36
C PHE A 155 13.46 -21.35 -7.89
N THR A 156 13.35 -21.59 -9.19
CA THR A 156 14.32 -22.39 -9.94
C THR A 156 15.01 -21.51 -10.97
N VAL A 157 16.35 -21.59 -11.00
CA VAL A 157 17.20 -20.84 -11.94
C VAL A 157 18.13 -21.79 -12.69
N GLN A 158 18.40 -21.49 -13.95
CA GLN A 158 19.31 -22.25 -14.79
C GLN A 158 20.56 -21.45 -15.16
N LYS A 159 21.72 -22.09 -15.03
CA LYS A 159 22.98 -21.56 -15.56
C LYS A 159 23.09 -21.83 -17.06
N ARG A 160 23.37 -20.79 -17.84
CA ARG A 160 23.57 -20.85 -19.30
C ARG A 160 24.92 -20.26 -19.69
N PHE A 161 25.32 -20.50 -20.93
CA PHE A 161 26.67 -20.20 -21.42
C PHE A 161 26.94 -18.69 -21.56
N TRP A 162 25.96 -17.92 -22.04
CA TRP A 162 26.08 -16.48 -22.23
C TRP A 162 25.30 -15.67 -21.22
N ASP A 163 24.06 -16.09 -20.94
CA ASP A 163 23.11 -15.30 -20.16
C ASP A 163 22.21 -16.22 -19.34
N SER A 164 22.41 -16.24 -18.03
CA SER A 164 21.77 -17.17 -17.09
C SER A 164 20.48 -16.58 -16.52
N ASP A 165 19.67 -17.41 -15.88
CA ASP A 165 18.49 -16.89 -15.18
C ASP A 165 18.93 -16.14 -13.91
N ASP A 166 18.52 -14.87 -13.79
CA ASP A 166 18.83 -14.01 -12.65
C ASP A 166 17.54 -13.42 -12.04
N ILE A 167 17.54 -13.21 -10.71
CA ILE A 167 16.41 -12.61 -9.98
C ILE A 167 16.87 -11.38 -9.19
N LYS A 168 16.13 -10.29 -9.36
CA LYS A 168 16.29 -9.06 -8.58
C LYS A 168 15.02 -8.79 -7.79
N ILE A 169 15.19 -8.53 -6.50
CA ILE A 169 14.08 -8.18 -5.61
C ILE A 169 14.21 -6.72 -5.19
N ILE A 170 13.12 -5.98 -5.31
CA ILE A 170 13.02 -4.58 -4.92
C ILE A 170 11.86 -4.47 -3.93
N VAL A 171 12.12 -3.87 -2.77
CA VAL A 171 11.06 -3.56 -1.80
C VAL A 171 11.04 -2.06 -1.61
N ASN A 172 9.91 -1.45 -1.91
CA ASN A 172 9.72 -0.01 -1.79
C ASN A 172 10.87 0.79 -2.44
N GLU A 173 11.15 0.51 -3.72
CA GLU A 173 12.23 1.11 -4.52
C GLU A 173 13.67 0.74 -4.08
N LYS A 174 13.83 0.09 -2.92
CA LYS A 174 15.13 -0.35 -2.40
C LYS A 174 15.44 -1.77 -2.87
N VAL A 175 16.49 -1.88 -3.69
CA VAL A 175 17.00 -3.17 -4.16
C VAL A 175 17.56 -3.98 -2.99
N LYS A 176 17.07 -5.20 -2.83
CA LYS A 176 17.58 -6.14 -1.82
C LYS A 176 18.84 -6.80 -2.33
N LYS A 177 19.92 -6.61 -1.59
CA LYS A 177 21.24 -7.14 -1.91
C LYS A 177 21.48 -8.42 -1.13
N ASN A 178 22.11 -9.39 -1.77
CA ASN A 178 22.69 -10.52 -1.05
C ASN A 178 24.01 -10.08 -0.37
N ALA A 179 24.42 -10.74 0.70
CA ALA A 179 25.61 -10.42 1.50
C ALA A 179 26.95 -10.56 0.75
N ARG A 180 26.95 -10.91 -0.55
CA ARG A 180 28.17 -11.20 -1.33
C ARG A 180 28.40 -10.20 -2.47
N GLY A 181 29.37 -9.29 -2.29
CA GLY A 181 30.29 -8.81 -3.34
C GLY A 181 29.83 -7.73 -4.34
N GLY A 182 30.78 -6.86 -4.74
CA GLY A 182 30.52 -5.56 -5.37
C GLY A 182 30.19 -5.49 -6.88
N LYS A 183 30.43 -6.54 -7.69
CA LYS A 183 30.21 -6.50 -9.15
C LYS A 183 28.75 -6.76 -9.58
N TYR A 184 27.91 -7.27 -8.68
CA TYR A 184 26.51 -7.64 -8.98
C TYR A 184 25.54 -7.13 -7.91
N LYS A 185 25.83 -5.94 -7.36
CA LYS A 185 25.15 -5.32 -6.20
C LYS A 185 23.63 -5.19 -6.30
N PHE A 186 23.02 -5.45 -7.45
CA PHE A 186 21.59 -5.24 -7.69
C PHE A 186 20.79 -6.52 -7.97
N TRP A 187 21.44 -7.68 -8.03
CA TRP A 187 20.79 -8.98 -8.24
C TRP A 187 20.88 -9.81 -6.97
N TYR A 188 19.77 -10.47 -6.61
CA TYR A 188 19.67 -11.25 -5.39
C TYR A 188 20.10 -12.71 -5.62
N ILE A 189 19.66 -13.30 -6.74
CA ILE A 189 20.10 -14.60 -7.26
C ILE A 189 20.74 -14.38 -8.62
N ILE A 190 21.88 -15.04 -8.83
CA ILE A 190 22.59 -15.01 -10.10
C ILE A 190 22.88 -16.46 -10.52
N GLY A 191 22.27 -16.92 -11.62
CA GLY A 191 22.49 -18.27 -12.13
C GLY A 191 23.95 -18.54 -12.51
N GLY A 192 24.70 -17.49 -12.87
CA GLY A 192 26.11 -17.58 -13.26
C GLY A 192 27.12 -17.80 -12.11
N ILE A 193 26.80 -17.45 -10.85
CA ILE A 193 27.79 -17.34 -9.75
C ILE A 193 27.73 -18.52 -8.75
N PHE A 194 26.67 -19.32 -8.77
CA PHE A 194 26.62 -20.53 -7.95
C PHE A 194 27.67 -21.55 -8.41
N GLY A 195 28.87 -21.48 -7.80
CA GLY A 195 29.98 -22.43 -7.98
C GLY A 195 31.01 -22.09 -9.05
N TRP A 196 31.57 -20.87 -9.08
CA TRP A 196 32.74 -20.59 -9.94
C TRP A 196 34.01 -21.38 -9.52
N LEU A 197 34.03 -21.91 -8.29
CA LEU A 197 35.21 -22.57 -7.74
C LEU A 197 35.18 -24.11 -7.75
N ILE A 198 34.07 -24.79 -8.05
CA ILE A 198 34.03 -26.26 -7.84
C ILE A 198 33.43 -27.08 -8.99
N PHE A 199 32.49 -26.60 -9.82
CA PHE A 199 31.91 -27.48 -10.87
C PHE A 199 31.60 -26.79 -12.21
N ARG A 200 32.29 -27.27 -13.26
CA ARG A 200 32.23 -26.87 -14.67
C ARG A 200 30.99 -27.39 -15.44
N LYS A 201 29.82 -27.60 -14.82
CA LYS A 201 28.67 -28.20 -15.54
C LYS A 201 27.65 -27.16 -16.05
N LYS A 202 27.60 -27.02 -17.38
CA LYS A 202 26.60 -26.25 -18.14
C LYS A 202 25.20 -26.86 -17.95
N GLY A 203 24.16 -26.03 -17.89
CA GLY A 203 22.77 -26.49 -17.78
C GLY A 203 22.34 -26.89 -16.37
N GLU A 204 23.16 -26.59 -15.36
CA GLU A 204 22.80 -26.80 -13.96
C GLU A 204 21.54 -26.00 -13.62
N ILE A 205 20.52 -26.73 -13.13
CA ILE A 205 19.26 -26.20 -12.64
C ILE A 205 19.31 -26.28 -11.12
N ARG A 206 19.03 -25.16 -10.44
CA ARG A 206 18.97 -25.13 -8.97
C ARG A 206 17.67 -24.53 -8.50
N ARG A 207 17.07 -25.21 -7.52
CA ARG A 207 16.00 -24.66 -6.70
C ARG A 207 16.63 -23.87 -5.56
N VAL A 208 16.23 -22.62 -5.39
CA VAL A 208 16.77 -21.69 -4.40
C VAL A 208 15.63 -21.11 -3.59
N GLU A 209 15.79 -21.11 -2.27
CA GLU A 209 14.91 -20.43 -1.35
C GLU A 209 15.54 -19.10 -0.93
N ILE A 210 14.75 -18.05 -0.96
CA ILE A 210 15.12 -16.70 -0.55
C ILE A 210 14.29 -16.31 0.64
N ASP A 211 14.97 -15.87 1.69
CA ASP A 211 14.36 -15.26 2.86
C ASP A 211 14.95 -13.89 3.10
N PHE A 212 14.11 -12.89 3.34
CA PHE A 212 14.57 -11.64 3.94
C PHE A 212 13.52 -11.04 4.86
N ARG A 213 14.01 -10.35 5.89
CA ARG A 213 13.17 -9.60 6.83
C ARG A 213 13.05 -8.16 6.38
N GLU A 214 11.84 -7.63 6.49
CA GLU A 214 11.56 -6.21 6.33
C GLU A 214 10.81 -5.72 7.56
N SER A 215 10.96 -4.45 7.88
CA SER A 215 10.16 -3.81 8.93
C SER A 215 9.22 -2.84 8.26
N LEU A 216 8.20 -3.37 7.57
CA LEU A 216 7.14 -2.56 6.98
C LEU A 216 5.94 -2.55 7.91
N ASP A 217 5.50 -1.34 8.28
CA ASP A 217 4.25 -1.12 9.02
C ASP A 217 3.05 -1.12 8.05
N ASN A 218 1.86 -0.72 8.53
CA ASN A 218 0.69 -0.61 7.67
C ASN A 218 0.84 0.53 6.66
N GLY A 219 0.63 0.22 5.38
CA GLY A 219 0.63 1.21 4.31
C GLY A 219 0.47 0.55 2.95
N ILE A 220 0.86 1.26 1.89
CA ILE A 220 0.96 0.68 0.55
C ILE A 220 2.43 0.34 0.30
N HIS A 221 2.71 -0.94 0.08
CA HIS A 221 4.06 -1.43 -0.15
C HIS A 221 4.16 -2.23 -1.44
N TYR A 222 5.31 -2.10 -2.10
CA TYR A 222 5.60 -2.76 -3.37
C TYR A 222 6.78 -3.71 -3.20
N ILE A 223 6.57 -4.95 -3.60
CA ILE A 223 7.61 -5.97 -3.68
C ILE A 223 7.67 -6.39 -5.15
N GLU A 224 8.72 -5.98 -5.85
CA GLU A 224 8.93 -6.31 -7.25
C GLU A 224 9.95 -7.43 -7.38
N ILE A 225 9.60 -8.44 -8.18
CA ILE A 225 10.51 -9.47 -8.66
C ILE A 225 10.79 -9.18 -10.13
N TYR A 226 12.04 -8.86 -10.42
CA TYR A 226 12.55 -8.72 -11.77
C TYR A 226 13.21 -10.03 -12.18
N ALA A 227 12.94 -10.43 -13.42
CA ALA A 227 13.53 -11.60 -14.04
C ALA A 227 14.48 -11.17 -15.15
N ASP A 228 15.61 -11.88 -15.22
CA ASP A 228 16.41 -12.01 -16.42
C ASP A 228 16.28 -13.44 -16.94
N ARG A 229 16.12 -13.62 -18.26
CA ARG A 229 15.87 -14.90 -18.93
C ARG A 229 14.58 -15.60 -18.46
N LYS A 230 14.64 -16.88 -18.06
CA LYS A 230 13.46 -17.75 -17.83
C LYS A 230 13.44 -18.47 -16.46
N PRO A 231 13.65 -17.77 -15.33
CA PRO A 231 13.50 -18.38 -14.01
C PRO A 231 12.07 -18.87 -13.78
N ILE A 232 11.90 -19.81 -12.85
CA ILE A 232 10.60 -20.31 -12.40
C ILE A 232 10.37 -19.84 -10.97
N LEU A 233 9.16 -19.37 -10.66
CA LEU A 233 8.70 -19.00 -9.33
C LEU A 233 7.69 -20.06 -8.90
N HIS A 234 8.08 -20.89 -7.94
CA HIS A 234 7.26 -21.98 -7.44
C HIS A 234 6.21 -21.46 -6.47
N ASN A 235 6.67 -20.78 -5.43
CA ASN A 235 5.80 -20.22 -4.41
C ASN A 235 6.44 -19.02 -3.71
N ILE A 236 5.60 -18.28 -3.01
CA ILE A 236 5.97 -17.14 -2.19
C ILE A 236 5.06 -17.08 -0.97
N SER A 237 5.62 -16.76 0.19
CA SER A 237 4.90 -16.56 1.44
C SER A 237 5.30 -15.26 2.12
N PHE A 238 4.35 -14.70 2.87
CA PHE A 238 4.48 -13.40 3.53
C PHE A 238 4.19 -13.59 5.01
N ASP A 239 5.08 -13.16 5.89
CA ASP A 239 4.75 -12.99 7.30
C ASP A 239 4.19 -11.58 7.50
N LEU A 240 2.86 -11.51 7.62
CA LEU A 240 2.11 -10.25 7.78
C LEU A 240 1.98 -9.81 9.24
N SER A 241 2.96 -10.17 10.08
CA SER A 241 3.10 -9.64 11.44
C SER A 241 3.92 -8.34 11.46
N TYR A 242 3.89 -7.64 12.61
CA TYR A 242 4.80 -6.52 12.83
C TYR A 242 6.18 -7.01 13.28
N TYR A 243 7.23 -6.45 12.67
CA TYR A 243 8.60 -6.69 13.12
C TYR A 243 8.87 -6.16 14.54
N GLU A 244 8.43 -4.92 14.83
CA GLU A 244 8.62 -4.28 16.14
C GLU A 244 7.37 -4.46 17.00
N THR A 245 7.48 -5.19 18.10
CA THR A 245 6.34 -5.47 18.98
C THR A 245 6.06 -4.32 19.95
N LYS A 246 7.02 -3.41 20.20
CA LYS A 246 6.83 -2.25 21.07
C LYS A 246 6.08 -1.13 20.34
N ALA A 247 4.84 -0.88 20.75
CA ALA A 247 3.95 0.11 20.13
C ALA A 247 4.57 1.51 19.99
N GLU A 248 5.26 2.02 21.02
CA GLU A 248 5.91 3.33 20.97
C GLU A 248 7.02 3.44 19.92
N LYS A 249 7.77 2.36 19.70
CA LYS A 249 8.83 2.33 18.68
C LYS A 249 8.23 2.29 17.29
N ARG A 250 7.18 1.49 17.07
CA ARG A 250 6.40 1.52 15.82
C ARG A 250 5.83 2.90 15.54
N ALA A 251 5.15 3.51 16.52
CA ALA A 251 4.62 4.86 16.40
C ALA A 251 5.73 5.87 16.04
N THR A 252 6.90 5.76 16.66
CA THR A 252 8.07 6.60 16.33
C THR A 252 8.51 6.42 14.87
N ASN A 253 8.55 5.19 14.37
CA ASN A 253 8.93 4.90 12.98
C ASN A 253 7.90 5.45 11.99
N ILE A 254 6.60 5.29 12.26
CA ILE A 254 5.50 5.84 11.46
C ILE A 254 5.65 7.37 11.31
N ILE A 255 5.92 8.09 12.41
CA ILE A 255 6.10 9.54 12.37
C ILE A 255 7.32 9.94 11.51
N ARG A 256 8.44 9.22 11.64
CA ARG A 256 9.64 9.49 10.82
C ARG A 256 9.37 9.26 9.34
N THR A 257 8.83 8.08 9.01
CA THR A 257 8.54 7.64 7.65
C THR A 257 7.59 8.62 6.94
N HIS A 258 6.56 9.11 7.63
CA HIS A 258 5.54 9.97 7.04
C HIS A 258 5.67 11.45 7.40
N SER A 259 6.83 11.88 7.90
CA SER A 259 7.08 13.28 8.30
C SER A 259 6.75 14.31 7.21
N LYS A 260 7.10 14.03 5.95
CA LYS A 260 6.75 14.87 4.79
C LYS A 260 5.23 14.99 4.62
N PHE A 261 4.49 13.89 4.76
CA PHE A 261 3.03 13.87 4.60
C PHE A 261 2.33 14.62 5.73
N ILE A 262 2.80 14.44 6.96
CA ILE A 262 2.30 15.17 8.14
C ILE A 262 2.44 16.68 7.93
N LYS A 263 3.64 17.15 7.54
CA LYS A 263 3.88 18.57 7.27
C LYS A 263 3.02 19.10 6.12
N SER A 264 2.90 18.33 5.03
CA SER A 264 2.11 18.74 3.86
C SER A 264 0.62 18.84 4.17
N ALA A 265 0.03 17.84 4.83
CA ALA A 265 -1.38 17.86 5.22
C ALA A 265 -1.66 18.94 6.26
N ALA A 266 -0.77 19.13 7.23
CA ALA A 266 -0.90 20.19 8.21
C ALA A 266 -0.94 21.57 7.55
N LYS A 267 -0.08 21.80 6.55
CA LYS A 267 -0.10 23.02 5.74
C LYS A 267 -1.39 23.16 4.94
N GLU A 268 -1.86 22.09 4.29
CA GLU A 268 -3.09 22.08 3.49
C GLU A 268 -4.32 22.53 4.31
N PHE A 269 -4.43 22.08 5.55
CA PHE A 269 -5.56 22.38 6.43
C PHE A 269 -5.26 23.46 7.47
N ASN A 270 -4.13 24.17 7.35
CA ASN A 270 -3.71 25.22 8.29
C ASN A 270 -3.75 24.80 9.77
N VAL A 271 -3.26 23.59 10.07
CA VAL A 271 -3.16 23.07 11.44
C VAL A 271 -1.70 22.89 11.85
N ASN A 272 -1.43 22.78 13.16
CA ASN A 272 -0.08 22.57 13.66
C ASN A 272 0.42 21.14 13.33
N PRO A 273 1.51 20.96 12.56
CA PRO A 273 2.03 19.64 12.17
C PRO A 273 2.46 18.78 13.36
N ILE A 274 2.89 19.40 14.47
CA ILE A 274 3.27 18.69 15.68
C ILE A 274 2.03 18.03 16.31
N ILE A 275 0.87 18.71 16.29
CA ILE A 275 -0.38 18.15 16.82
C ILE A 275 -0.88 17.01 15.93
N VAL A 276 -0.83 17.17 14.60
CA VAL A 276 -1.17 16.08 13.65
C VAL A 276 -0.31 14.84 13.93
N GLY A 277 1.01 15.02 14.04
CA GLY A 277 1.93 13.92 14.35
C GLY A 277 1.71 13.33 15.75
N ALA A 278 1.41 14.14 16.76
CA ALA A 278 1.18 13.68 18.13
C ALA A 278 -0.12 12.89 18.27
N VAL A 279 -1.18 13.26 17.54
CA VAL A 279 -2.40 12.45 17.44
C VAL A 279 -2.12 11.09 16.82
N ILE A 280 -1.44 11.03 15.67
CA ILE A 280 -1.09 9.77 15.01
C ILE A 280 -0.20 8.91 15.92
N TYR A 281 0.80 9.52 16.55
CA TYR A 281 1.67 8.81 17.49
C TYR A 281 0.85 8.22 18.65
N GLN A 282 -0.05 9.01 19.23
CA GLN A 282 -0.87 8.58 20.34
C GLN A 282 -1.75 7.38 19.93
N GLU A 283 -2.46 7.47 18.81
CA GLU A 283 -3.25 6.36 18.24
C GLU A 283 -2.43 5.08 18.11
N GLN A 284 -1.23 5.18 17.54
CA GLN A 284 -0.37 4.03 17.27
C GLN A 284 0.32 3.46 18.52
N SER A 285 0.52 4.29 19.54
CA SER A 285 1.15 3.88 20.81
C SER A 285 0.17 3.22 21.78
N THR A 286 -1.12 3.56 21.70
CA THR A 286 -2.16 3.02 22.60
C THR A 286 -2.96 1.87 22.01
N ASN A 287 -3.10 1.79 20.67
CA ASN A 287 -3.79 0.70 20.01
C ASN A 287 -2.79 -0.38 19.59
N VAL A 288 -2.71 -1.44 20.39
CA VAL A 288 -1.88 -2.61 20.13
C VAL A 288 -2.72 -3.62 19.34
N ASN A 289 -2.09 -4.28 18.37
CA ASN A 289 -2.59 -5.46 17.64
C ASN A 289 -3.46 -5.19 16.39
N PHE A 290 -2.79 -4.85 15.28
CA PHE A 290 -3.35 -5.15 13.95
C PHE A 290 -3.63 -6.65 13.78
N ILE A 291 -2.96 -7.54 14.52
CA ILE A 291 -3.21 -8.99 14.47
C ILE A 291 -4.58 -9.32 15.06
N ASP A 292 -4.94 -8.71 16.20
CA ASP A 292 -6.29 -8.82 16.77
C ASP A 292 -7.29 -8.12 15.84
N ALA A 293 -6.94 -6.92 15.33
CA ALA A 293 -7.78 -6.22 14.37
C ALA A 293 -8.00 -7.01 13.07
N LEU A 294 -7.01 -7.72 12.53
CA LEU A 294 -7.14 -8.55 11.33
C LEU A 294 -8.01 -9.78 11.62
N THR A 295 -7.83 -10.39 12.79
CA THR A 295 -8.63 -11.54 13.24
C THR A 295 -10.09 -11.13 13.48
N ASP A 296 -10.33 -9.97 14.11
CA ASP A 296 -11.66 -9.38 14.35
C ASP A 296 -12.31 -8.86 13.04
N TYR A 297 -11.51 -8.28 12.14
CA TYR A 297 -11.91 -7.79 10.82
C TYR A 297 -12.33 -8.93 9.88
N ILE A 298 -11.72 -10.11 10.03
CA ILE A 298 -12.07 -11.33 9.31
C ILE A 298 -13.22 -12.10 10.03
N GLY A 299 -13.31 -11.99 11.36
CA GLY A 299 -14.31 -12.66 12.21
C GLY A 299 -15.75 -12.14 12.09
N GLY A 300 -16.01 -11.06 11.34
CA GLY A 300 -17.36 -10.63 10.98
C GLY A 300 -17.85 -9.31 11.57
N ILE A 301 -17.00 -8.52 12.23
CA ILE A 301 -17.39 -7.21 12.78
C ILE A 301 -16.92 -6.08 11.85
N LEU A 302 -17.53 -5.98 10.67
CA LEU A 302 -17.49 -4.79 9.81
C LEU A 302 -18.85 -4.08 9.80
N ASN A 303 -19.49 -3.99 10.97
CA ASN A 303 -20.62 -3.10 11.17
C ASN A 303 -20.12 -1.65 11.32
N LEU A 304 -20.03 -0.96 10.18
CA LEU A 304 -20.24 0.48 9.94
C LEU A 304 -19.49 1.56 10.76
N ASN A 305 -18.48 1.26 11.60
CA ASN A 305 -17.67 2.31 12.24
C ASN A 305 -16.20 1.97 12.51
N THR A 306 -15.60 1.13 11.67
CA THR A 306 -14.19 0.72 11.81
C THR A 306 -13.24 1.90 11.62
N SER A 307 -12.22 1.98 12.47
CA SER A 307 -11.10 2.92 12.36
C SER A 307 -10.03 2.35 11.43
N ILE A 308 -9.60 3.14 10.44
CA ILE A 308 -8.71 2.68 9.36
C ILE A 308 -7.44 3.54 9.32
N GLY A 309 -6.32 2.88 9.01
CA GLY A 309 -5.04 3.51 8.75
C GLY A 309 -4.33 4.04 10.00
N ILE A 310 -3.22 4.75 9.78
CA ILE A 310 -2.31 5.18 10.85
C ILE A 310 -2.92 6.21 11.81
N GLY A 311 -3.89 7.00 11.34
CA GLY A 311 -4.67 7.93 12.15
C GLY A 311 -5.92 7.30 12.77
N GLN A 312 -6.25 6.04 12.49
CA GLN A 312 -7.45 5.39 13.03
C GLN A 312 -8.76 6.15 12.71
N ILE A 313 -8.87 6.65 11.48
CA ILE A 313 -10.05 7.40 11.02
C ILE A 313 -11.24 6.47 10.82
N ARG A 314 -12.35 6.76 11.49
CA ARG A 314 -13.62 6.04 11.31
C ARG A 314 -14.20 6.32 9.92
N VAL A 315 -14.76 5.31 9.28
CA VAL A 315 -15.37 5.43 7.93
C VAL A 315 -16.46 6.51 7.87
N LYS A 316 -17.35 6.58 8.88
CA LYS A 316 -18.40 7.61 8.96
C LYS A 316 -17.84 9.01 9.19
N THR A 317 -16.77 9.13 9.98
CA THR A 317 -16.06 10.41 10.16
C THR A 317 -15.47 10.90 8.85
N ALA A 318 -14.86 10.01 8.06
CA ALA A 318 -14.36 10.35 6.74
C ALA A 318 -15.48 10.77 5.78
N GLU A 319 -16.63 10.08 5.79
CA GLU A 319 -17.79 10.47 4.98
C GLU A 319 -18.29 11.88 5.34
N ALA A 320 -18.38 12.20 6.63
CA ALA A 320 -18.80 13.52 7.07
C ALA A 320 -17.79 14.60 6.67
N LEU A 321 -16.48 14.35 6.84
CA LEU A 321 -15.43 15.28 6.42
C LEU A 321 -15.39 15.49 4.90
N GLU A 322 -15.75 14.49 4.09
CA GLU A 322 -15.86 14.65 2.63
C GLU A 322 -16.96 15.63 2.20
N LYS A 323 -18.02 15.79 3.02
CA LYS A 323 -19.09 16.77 2.79
C LYS A 323 -18.64 18.18 3.15
N GLU A 324 -17.80 18.31 4.19
CA GLU A 324 -17.25 19.59 4.66
C GLU A 324 -16.06 20.10 3.83
N TYR A 325 -15.23 19.18 3.30
CA TYR A 325 -13.98 19.50 2.63
C TYR A 325 -13.93 18.92 1.21
N ALA A 326 -14.21 19.76 0.21
CA ALA A 326 -14.22 19.37 -1.20
C ALA A 326 -12.90 18.70 -1.65
N GLN A 327 -11.76 19.12 -1.11
CA GLN A 327 -10.45 18.54 -1.41
C GLN A 327 -10.27 17.08 -0.94
N LEU A 328 -11.13 16.57 -0.03
CA LEU A 328 -11.15 15.17 0.40
C LEU A 328 -12.08 14.29 -0.45
N SER A 329 -12.99 14.91 -1.21
CA SER A 329 -14.04 14.22 -1.96
C SER A 329 -13.51 13.06 -2.82
N ILE A 330 -14.33 12.02 -2.93
CA ILE A 330 -14.07 10.89 -3.81
C ILE A 330 -14.48 11.31 -5.22
N ALA A 331 -13.52 11.40 -6.15
CA ALA A 331 -13.83 11.58 -7.56
C ALA A 331 -14.40 10.27 -8.12
N VAL A 332 -15.73 10.16 -8.20
CA VAL A 332 -16.41 8.98 -8.76
C VAL A 332 -16.63 9.22 -10.25
N GLN A 333 -16.21 8.28 -11.10
CA GLN A 333 -16.59 8.32 -12.52
C GLN A 333 -18.10 8.05 -12.63
N LYS A 334 -18.81 8.85 -13.43
CA LYS A 334 -20.29 8.89 -13.55
C LYS A 334 -21.01 7.55 -13.82
N ASN A 335 -20.29 6.47 -14.14
CA ASN A 335 -20.86 5.17 -14.50
C ASN A 335 -20.65 4.07 -13.43
N ILE A 336 -20.25 4.43 -12.21
CA ILE A 336 -19.98 3.47 -11.14
C ILE A 336 -21.17 3.47 -10.15
N PHE A 337 -22.08 2.51 -10.29
CA PHE A 337 -23.05 2.14 -9.24
C PHE A 337 -22.34 1.31 -8.15
N ILE A 338 -21.47 1.94 -7.36
CA ILE A 338 -20.82 1.28 -6.22
C ILE A 338 -21.07 2.11 -4.97
N ASP A 339 -21.40 1.43 -3.89
CA ASP A 339 -21.38 1.98 -2.53
C ASP A 339 -20.02 2.67 -2.28
N LEU A 340 -20.03 3.96 -1.91
CA LEU A 340 -18.79 4.72 -1.68
C LEU A 340 -18.02 4.21 -0.47
N THR A 341 -18.66 3.42 0.40
CA THR A 341 -18.09 2.90 1.63
C THR A 341 -16.84 2.01 1.35
N PRO A 342 -16.90 0.95 0.53
CA PRO A 342 -15.72 0.21 0.10
C PRO A 342 -14.59 1.07 -0.48
N ILE A 343 -14.94 2.08 -1.30
CA ILE A 343 -13.95 3.00 -1.90
C ILE A 343 -13.25 3.79 -0.81
N ARG A 344 -14.01 4.33 0.15
CA ARG A 344 -13.49 5.09 1.29
C ARG A 344 -12.58 4.23 2.17
N VAL A 345 -12.98 2.99 2.44
CA VAL A 345 -12.17 2.01 3.18
C VAL A 345 -10.82 1.81 2.52
N GLU A 346 -10.78 1.57 1.21
CA GLU A 346 -9.49 1.40 0.50
C GLU A 346 -8.66 2.68 0.46
N ARG A 347 -9.27 3.85 0.24
CA ARG A 347 -8.57 5.14 0.26
C ARG A 347 -7.93 5.43 1.62
N LEU A 348 -8.60 5.09 2.72
CA LEU A 348 -8.09 5.33 4.07
C LEU A 348 -6.88 4.44 4.43
N LYS A 349 -6.57 3.40 3.64
CA LYS A 349 -5.34 2.60 3.80
C LYS A 349 -4.08 3.31 3.27
N ASP A 350 -4.23 4.32 2.41
CA ASP A 350 -3.12 5.16 1.96
C ASP A 350 -2.70 6.14 3.08
N PRO A 351 -1.43 6.11 3.53
CA PRO A 351 -0.98 6.95 4.65
C PRO A 351 -1.17 8.45 4.43
N LEU A 352 -0.91 8.98 3.23
CA LEU A 352 -1.11 10.41 2.98
C LEU A 352 -2.59 10.77 3.06
N ILE A 353 -3.46 10.00 2.38
CA ILE A 353 -4.90 10.25 2.42
C ILE A 353 -5.37 10.22 3.88
N ASN A 354 -4.99 9.19 4.63
CA ASN A 354 -5.35 9.05 6.04
C ASN A 354 -4.88 10.25 6.89
N ILE A 355 -3.64 10.71 6.72
CA ILE A 355 -3.09 11.89 7.40
C ILE A 355 -3.86 13.17 7.03
N ARG A 356 -4.31 13.31 5.77
CA ARG A 356 -5.15 14.45 5.37
C ARG A 356 -6.48 14.47 6.14
N TYR A 357 -7.11 13.31 6.37
CA TYR A 357 -8.30 13.23 7.22
C TYR A 357 -8.00 13.57 8.68
N VAL A 358 -6.83 13.20 9.22
CA VAL A 358 -6.40 13.62 10.57
C VAL A 358 -6.32 15.14 10.66
N ALA A 359 -5.63 15.77 9.70
CA ALA A 359 -5.48 17.23 9.65
C ALA A 359 -6.83 17.95 9.47
N ALA A 360 -7.69 17.44 8.59
CA ALA A 360 -9.03 17.98 8.36
C ALA A 360 -9.93 17.87 9.59
N LYS A 361 -9.86 16.75 10.33
CA LYS A 361 -10.60 16.58 11.59
C LYS A 361 -10.16 17.61 12.64
N LEU A 362 -8.84 17.80 12.79
CA LEU A 362 -8.31 18.81 13.71
C LEU A 362 -8.72 20.22 13.29
N HIS A 363 -8.68 20.54 11.98
CA HIS A 363 -9.12 21.82 11.45
C HIS A 363 -10.62 22.06 11.71
N PHE A 364 -11.47 21.04 11.51
CA PHE A 364 -12.90 21.12 11.82
C PHE A 364 -13.15 21.56 13.26
N SER A 365 -12.49 20.90 14.22
CA SER A 365 -12.59 21.27 15.63
C SER A 365 -12.05 22.68 15.89
N GLN A 366 -10.88 23.04 15.35
CA GLN A 366 -10.28 24.36 15.54
C GLN A 366 -11.19 25.49 15.05
N LYS A 367 -11.70 25.37 13.82
CA LYS A 367 -12.55 26.38 13.19
C LYS A 367 -13.82 26.60 14.02
N ARG A 368 -14.53 25.52 14.34
CA ARG A 368 -15.81 25.60 15.07
C ARG A 368 -15.67 26.19 16.47
N TRP A 369 -14.57 25.90 17.17
CA TRP A 369 -14.30 26.51 18.47
C TRP A 369 -13.92 27.98 18.35
N ALA A 370 -13.14 28.35 17.33
CA ALA A 370 -12.79 29.74 17.04
C ALA A 370 -14.03 30.57 16.67
N ASP A 371 -14.94 30.05 15.84
CA ASP A 371 -16.20 30.69 15.45
C ASP A 371 -17.12 30.94 16.66
N ALA A 372 -17.00 30.10 17.70
CA ALA A 372 -17.70 30.27 18.98
C ALA A 372 -16.96 31.16 20.00
N GLY A 373 -15.84 31.78 19.61
CA GLY A 373 -15.05 32.69 20.45
C GLY A 373 -14.05 32.00 21.39
N TYR A 374 -13.78 30.70 21.21
CA TYR A 374 -12.88 29.93 22.08
C TYR A 374 -11.58 29.53 21.37
N ASN A 375 -10.45 30.11 21.77
CA ASN A 375 -9.15 29.77 21.18
C ASN A 375 -8.56 28.48 21.77
N ILE A 376 -8.45 27.46 20.92
CA ILE A 376 -7.84 26.16 21.24
C ILE A 376 -6.63 25.80 20.35
N LEU A 377 -6.15 26.73 19.52
CA LEU A 377 -5.11 26.46 18.50
C LEU A 377 -3.82 25.86 19.08
N ASN A 378 -3.42 26.35 20.26
CA ASN A 378 -2.20 25.92 20.96
C ASN A 378 -2.49 24.99 22.16
N LYS A 379 -3.65 24.31 22.16
CA LYS A 379 -4.06 23.37 23.22
C LYS A 379 -4.02 21.94 22.69
N PRO A 380 -2.83 21.32 22.52
CA PRO A 380 -2.71 19.96 21.96
C PRO A 380 -3.53 18.92 22.73
N GLU A 381 -3.69 19.09 24.03
CA GLU A 381 -4.52 18.23 24.87
C GLU A 381 -6.01 18.32 24.55
N ILE A 382 -6.52 19.52 24.27
CA ILE A 382 -7.93 19.72 23.94
C ILE A 382 -8.19 19.24 22.51
N LEU A 383 -7.32 19.59 21.58
CA LEU A 383 -7.42 19.13 20.19
C LEU A 383 -7.28 17.61 20.07
N GLY A 384 -6.38 16.99 20.84
CA GLY A 384 -6.26 15.54 20.93
C GLY A 384 -7.53 14.90 21.51
N THR A 385 -8.13 15.51 22.53
CA THR A 385 -9.41 15.03 23.07
C THR A 385 -10.54 15.12 22.04
N LEU A 386 -10.73 16.28 21.41
CA LEU A 386 -11.76 16.44 20.37
C LEU A 386 -11.52 15.45 19.22
N TYR A 387 -10.28 15.26 18.78
CA TYR A 387 -9.95 14.24 17.80
C TYR A 387 -10.45 12.84 18.21
N ASN A 388 -10.27 12.47 19.48
CA ASN A 388 -10.60 11.14 19.97
C ASN A 388 -12.11 10.90 20.17
N ILE A 389 -12.86 11.90 20.63
CA ILE A 389 -14.28 11.71 21.04
C ILE A 389 -15.30 12.45 20.17
N GLU A 390 -14.90 13.46 19.40
CA GLU A 390 -15.84 14.27 18.62
C GLU A 390 -16.35 13.50 17.38
N ASP A 391 -17.68 13.52 17.22
CA ASP A 391 -18.38 13.17 15.99
C ASP A 391 -18.60 14.45 15.17
N ILE A 392 -18.34 14.37 13.86
CA ILE A 392 -18.50 15.50 12.94
C ILE A 392 -19.97 15.86 12.75
N ASN A 393 -20.87 14.86 12.73
CA ASN A 393 -22.30 15.10 12.53
C ASN A 393 -22.99 15.59 13.81
N ASN A 394 -22.41 15.31 14.98
CA ASN A 394 -22.92 15.71 16.29
C ASN A 394 -21.77 16.27 17.16
N PRO A 395 -21.22 17.45 16.79
CA PRO A 395 -19.99 17.94 17.41
C PRO A 395 -20.22 18.48 18.82
N ILE A 396 -19.19 18.38 19.67
CA ILE A 396 -19.26 18.79 21.07
C ILE A 396 -19.40 20.31 21.17
N LYS A 397 -20.43 20.85 21.84
CA LYS A 397 -20.62 22.30 21.94
C LYS A 397 -19.37 23.00 22.54
N PRO A 398 -18.84 24.07 21.91
CA PRO A 398 -17.69 24.80 22.45
C PRO A 398 -18.04 25.51 23.75
N HIS A 399 -17.06 25.65 24.65
CA HIS A 399 -17.23 26.35 25.93
C HIS A 399 -15.88 26.86 26.46
N ASP A 400 -15.89 27.70 27.50
CA ASP A 400 -14.70 28.38 28.04
C ASP A 400 -13.72 27.46 28.80
N LYS A 401 -14.21 26.34 29.34
CA LYS A 401 -13.46 25.42 30.22
C LYS A 401 -13.34 23.98 29.67
N PRO A 402 -12.82 23.77 28.45
CA PRO A 402 -12.65 22.43 27.91
C PRO A 402 -11.70 21.60 28.78
N LYS A 403 -11.99 20.31 28.93
CA LYS A 403 -11.15 19.37 29.68
C LYS A 403 -10.55 18.31 28.76
N ALA A 404 -9.29 17.97 29.00
CA ALA A 404 -8.62 16.89 28.29
C ALA A 404 -9.00 15.53 28.89
N ASN A 405 -9.15 14.54 28.02
CA ASN A 405 -9.20 13.11 28.38
C ASN A 405 -7.78 12.49 28.36
N LYS A 406 -7.67 11.21 28.72
CA LYS A 406 -6.38 10.48 28.74
C LYS A 406 -5.65 10.55 27.39
N PHE A 407 -6.38 10.42 26.28
CA PHE A 407 -5.80 10.50 24.94
C PHE A 407 -5.19 11.88 24.68
N GLY A 408 -5.94 12.96 24.94
CA GLY A 408 -5.46 14.34 24.80
C GLY A 408 -4.25 14.64 25.67
N VAL A 409 -4.23 14.18 26.92
CA VAL A 409 -3.05 14.28 27.79
C VAL A 409 -1.84 13.60 27.15
N GLY A 410 -2.02 12.40 26.57
CA GLY A 410 -0.97 11.71 25.82
C GLY A 410 -0.44 12.49 24.61
N VAL A 411 -1.33 13.13 23.84
CA VAL A 411 -0.95 14.02 22.72
C VAL A 411 -0.07 15.17 23.21
N LYS A 412 -0.43 15.83 24.32
CA LYS A 412 0.38 16.90 24.91
C LYS A 412 1.73 16.40 25.42
N SER A 413 1.75 15.28 26.14
CA SER A 413 2.98 14.69 26.68
C SER A 413 3.99 14.33 25.57
N ASN A 414 3.49 13.91 24.40
CA ASN A 414 4.34 13.54 23.26
C ASN A 414 4.71 14.73 22.36
N TYR A 415 4.16 15.93 22.58
CA TYR A 415 4.34 17.08 21.68
C TYR A 415 5.81 17.39 21.38
N ASN A 416 6.65 17.49 22.40
CA ASN A 416 8.09 17.79 22.23
C ASN A 416 8.85 16.66 21.54
N LYS A 417 8.46 15.40 21.80
CA LYS A 417 9.03 14.23 21.11
C LYS A 417 8.71 14.31 19.62
N ILE A 418 7.46 14.60 19.26
CA ILE A 418 7.03 14.70 17.86
C ILE A 418 7.69 15.89 17.17
N LYS A 419 7.80 17.03 17.84
CA LYS A 419 8.53 18.20 17.33
C LYS A 419 9.94 17.82 16.86
N LYS A 420 10.69 17.10 17.69
CA LYS A 420 12.03 16.58 17.35
C LYS A 420 12.00 15.60 16.18
N LEU A 421 11.05 14.65 16.16
CA LEU A 421 10.93 13.66 15.09
C LEU A 421 10.56 14.27 13.73
N LEU A 422 9.82 15.38 13.74
CA LEU A 422 9.50 16.14 12.54
C LEU A 422 10.62 17.11 12.14
N GLY A 423 11.61 17.38 13.00
CA GLY A 423 12.66 18.38 12.76
C GLY A 423 12.08 19.79 12.66
N LEU A 424 11.29 20.20 13.65
CA LEU A 424 10.66 21.52 13.78
C LEU A 424 11.02 22.20 15.12
#